data_AF-A0A934QAT0-F1
#
_entry.id   AF-A0A934QAT0-F1
#
_cell.length_a   1.000
_cell.length_b   1.000
_cell.length_c   1.000
_cell.angle_alpha   90.00
_cell.angle_beta   90.00
_cell.angle_gamma   90.00
#
_symmetry.space_group_name_H-M   'P 1'
#
loop_
_entity.id
_entity.type
_entity.pdbx_description
1 polymer ?
#
loop_
_entity_poly.entity_id
_entity_poly.type
_entity_poly.pdbx_seq_one_letter_code
_entity_poly.pdbx_strand_id
1 'polypeptide(L)'
;MTSKITAYLAEQKRLAEAATGGPWCVLDEGDRGVAVATSGPDGNYVAEGPLTATDAEFIAAARESVPRLVAALEAVSETHRPVEIEPSGTICHECSFQLPNGRYFGKVTEYPCPTVRAIEVALGGETDGE
;
A
#
# COMPACT_ATOMS: atom_id res chain seq x y z
N MET A 1 -2.19 -10.24 16.51
CA MET A 1 -2.78 -10.71 15.24
C MET A 1 -2.38 -9.72 14.18
N THR A 2 -1.69 -10.15 13.12
CA THR A 2 -1.36 -9.28 11.99
C THR A 2 -2.65 -9.05 11.20
N SER A 3 -3.08 -7.79 11.03
CA SER A 3 -4.30 -7.50 10.27
C SER A 3 -4.11 -7.92 8.80
N LYS A 4 -5.21 -8.21 8.09
CA LYS A 4 -5.19 -8.51 6.64
C LYS A 4 -4.46 -7.40 5.85
N ILE A 5 -4.63 -6.14 6.27
CA ILE A 5 -3.91 -4.98 5.70
C ILE A 5 -2.40 -5.14 5.85
N THR A 6 -1.89 -5.38 7.07
CA THR A 6 -0.45 -5.46 7.30
C THR A 6 0.20 -6.58 6.48
N ALA A 7 -0.47 -7.73 6.36
CA ALA A 7 0.02 -8.84 5.53
C ALA A 7 0.02 -8.47 4.04
N TYR A 8 -1.05 -7.85 3.54
CA TYR A 8 -1.14 -7.42 2.14
C TYR A 8 -0.07 -6.38 1.78
N LEU A 9 0.09 -5.34 2.61
CA LEU A 9 1.10 -4.29 2.39
C LEU A 9 2.53 -4.86 2.43
N ALA A 10 2.82 -5.77 3.36
CA ALA A 10 4.12 -6.44 3.43
C ALA A 10 4.42 -7.25 2.16
N GLU A 11 3.41 -7.93 1.59
CA GLU A 11 3.58 -8.66 0.33
C GLU A 11 3.82 -7.72 -0.86
N GLN A 12 3.06 -6.62 -0.96
CA GLN A 12 3.29 -5.62 -2.02
C GLN A 12 4.68 -4.99 -1.92
N LYS A 13 5.15 -4.70 -0.70
CA LYS A 13 6.50 -4.21 -0.44
C LYS A 13 7.56 -5.23 -0.85
N ARG A 14 7.40 -6.50 -0.47
CA ARG A 14 8.31 -7.59 -0.85
C ARG A 14 8.40 -7.73 -2.37
N LEU A 15 7.27 -7.67 -3.09
CA LEU A 15 7.22 -7.72 -4.55
C LEU A 15 7.93 -6.52 -5.20
N ALA A 16 7.73 -5.33 -4.63
CA ALA A 16 8.39 -4.11 -5.10
C ALA A 16 9.91 -4.13 -4.88
N GLU A 17 10.38 -4.57 -3.72
CA GLU A 17 11.80 -4.67 -3.38
C GLU A 17 12.52 -5.76 -4.19
N ALA A 18 11.82 -6.85 -4.54
CA ALA A 18 12.37 -7.92 -5.37
C ALA A 18 12.41 -7.56 -6.87
N ALA A 19 11.74 -6.50 -7.30
CA ALA A 19 11.74 -6.07 -8.68
C ALA A 19 13.06 -5.41 -9.07
N THR A 20 13.40 -5.44 -10.37
CA THR A 20 14.51 -4.67 -10.92
C THR A 20 14.36 -3.19 -10.56
N GLY A 21 15.46 -2.46 -10.31
CA GLY A 21 15.41 -1.02 -10.04
C GLY A 21 15.25 -0.17 -11.32
N GLY A 22 14.61 1.01 -11.19
CA GLY A 22 14.53 2.02 -12.25
C GLY A 22 15.82 2.84 -12.44
N PRO A 23 15.79 3.93 -13.24
CA PRO A 23 14.61 4.56 -13.80
C PRO A 23 13.97 3.70 -14.89
N TRP A 24 12.65 3.70 -14.99
CA TRP A 24 11.93 2.91 -15.98
C TRP A 24 11.59 3.75 -17.20
N CYS A 25 11.64 3.18 -18.39
CA CYS A 25 11.25 3.85 -19.62
C CYS A 25 10.43 2.94 -20.53
N VAL A 26 9.60 3.60 -21.35
CA VAL A 26 8.89 2.96 -22.45
C VAL A 26 9.78 3.04 -23.68
N LEU A 27 9.97 1.90 -24.34
CA LEU A 27 10.72 1.79 -25.59
C LEU A 27 9.75 1.49 -26.72
N ASP A 28 9.75 2.33 -27.76
CA ASP A 28 9.11 2.04 -29.03
C ASP A 28 10.06 1.19 -29.87
N GLU A 29 9.67 -0.05 -30.16
CA GLU A 29 10.45 -1.00 -30.94
C GLU A 29 10.00 -1.11 -32.41
N GLY A 30 9.19 -0.16 -32.87
CA GLY A 30 8.65 -0.14 -34.23
C GLY A 30 7.76 -1.37 -34.49
N ASP A 31 8.10 -2.17 -35.51
CA ASP A 31 7.32 -3.34 -35.93
C ASP A 31 7.20 -4.43 -34.84
N ARG A 32 8.04 -4.37 -33.79
CA ARG A 32 8.00 -5.30 -32.65
C ARG A 32 7.05 -4.84 -31.53
N GLY A 33 6.51 -3.62 -31.61
CA GLY A 33 5.58 -3.07 -30.62
C GLY A 33 6.27 -2.20 -29.57
N VAL A 34 5.75 -2.22 -28.34
CA VAL A 34 6.22 -1.39 -27.23
C VAL A 34 6.72 -2.27 -26.08
N ALA A 35 7.81 -1.87 -25.45
CA ALA A 35 8.39 -2.57 -24.30
C ALA A 35 8.61 -1.65 -23.10
N VAL A 36 8.73 -2.26 -21.90
CA VAL A 36 9.14 -1.57 -20.67
C VAL A 36 10.53 -2.06 -20.27
N ALA A 37 11.45 -1.13 -20.11
CA ALA A 37 12.84 -1.42 -19.77
C ALA A 37 13.37 -0.51 -18.65
N THR A 38 14.51 -0.89 -18.09
CA THR A 38 15.31 0.01 -17.25
C THR A 38 16.12 0.97 -18.12
N SER A 39 16.18 2.23 -17.74
CA SER A 39 17.00 3.26 -18.36
C SER A 39 18.49 2.93 -18.22
N GLY A 40 19.18 2.76 -19.35
CA GLY A 40 20.60 2.47 -19.41
C GLY A 40 21.03 2.01 -20.81
N PRO A 41 22.33 2.04 -21.13
CA PRO A 41 22.83 1.68 -22.46
C PRO A 41 22.50 0.23 -22.88
N ASP A 42 22.35 -0.67 -21.90
CA ASP A 42 22.01 -2.08 -22.11
C ASP A 42 20.58 -2.43 -21.64
N GLY A 43 19.70 -1.44 -21.45
CA GLY A 43 18.44 -1.52 -20.71
C GLY A 43 17.77 -2.91 -20.67
N ASN A 44 17.57 -3.45 -19.46
CA ASN A 44 16.97 -4.77 -19.30
C ASN A 44 15.47 -4.69 -19.59
N TYR A 45 14.98 -5.49 -20.54
CA TYR A 45 13.55 -5.68 -20.76
C TYR A 45 12.93 -6.34 -19.53
N VAL A 46 11.87 -5.71 -19.00
CA VAL A 46 11.14 -6.23 -17.84
C VAL A 46 9.69 -6.58 -18.18
N ALA A 47 9.17 -6.02 -19.27
CA ALA A 47 7.97 -6.51 -19.94
C ALA A 47 8.11 -6.32 -21.46
N GLU A 48 7.79 -7.37 -22.22
CA GLU A 48 7.74 -7.39 -23.68
C GLU A 48 6.49 -8.14 -24.15
N GLY A 49 5.98 -7.82 -25.34
CA GLY A 49 4.79 -8.42 -25.92
C GLY A 49 3.94 -7.41 -26.71
N PRO A 50 2.71 -7.77 -27.11
CA PRO A 50 1.80 -6.84 -27.79
C PRO A 50 1.21 -5.82 -26.80
N LEU A 51 2.07 -5.10 -26.07
CA LEU A 51 1.70 -4.02 -25.17
C LEU A 51 1.33 -2.80 -26.00
N THR A 52 0.26 -2.12 -25.61
CA THR A 52 0.01 -0.76 -26.10
C THR A 52 0.96 0.20 -25.39
N ALA A 53 1.18 1.38 -25.98
CA ALA A 53 1.91 2.46 -25.31
C ALA A 53 1.31 2.78 -23.92
N THR A 54 -0.02 2.77 -23.83
CA THR A 54 -0.75 2.99 -22.56
C THR A 54 -0.44 1.91 -21.52
N ASP A 55 -0.38 0.63 -21.91
CA ASP A 55 -0.05 -0.46 -20.97
C ASP A 55 1.39 -0.33 -20.48
N ALA A 56 2.32 -0.01 -21.39
CA ALA A 56 3.73 0.16 -21.06
C ALA A 56 3.95 1.37 -20.12
N GLU A 57 3.29 2.49 -20.38
CA GLU A 57 3.31 3.68 -19.51
C GLU A 57 2.78 3.36 -18.11
N PHE A 58 1.65 2.65 -18.02
CA PHE A 58 1.08 2.24 -16.74
C PHE A 58 2.03 1.32 -15.96
N ILE A 59 2.59 0.29 -16.61
CA ILE A 59 3.52 -0.66 -15.97
C ILE A 59 4.77 0.07 -15.48
N ALA A 60 5.35 0.95 -16.30
CA ALA A 60 6.51 1.75 -15.91
C ALA A 60 6.19 2.65 -14.70
N ALA A 61 5.06 3.36 -14.72
CA ALA A 61 4.63 4.22 -13.62
C ALA A 61 4.25 3.44 -12.35
N ALA A 62 3.69 2.24 -12.48
CA ALA A 62 3.31 1.39 -11.35
C ALA A 62 4.52 1.01 -10.49
N ARG A 63 5.70 0.86 -11.08
CA ARG A 63 6.94 0.54 -10.36
C ARG A 63 7.38 1.63 -9.37
N GLU A 64 7.00 2.88 -9.60
CA GLU A 64 7.27 3.98 -8.67
C GLU A 64 6.07 4.32 -7.80
N SER A 65 4.86 4.28 -8.36
CA SER A 65 3.65 4.67 -7.65
C SER A 65 3.19 3.63 -6.63
N VAL A 66 3.29 2.33 -6.92
CA VAL A 66 2.87 1.27 -5.98
C VAL A 66 3.68 1.31 -4.68
N PRO A 67 5.03 1.35 -4.66
CA PRO A 67 5.78 1.46 -3.41
C PRO A 67 5.43 2.72 -2.61
N ARG A 68 5.16 3.85 -3.29
CA ARG A 68 4.73 5.09 -2.64
C ARG A 68 3.35 4.97 -2.01
N LEU A 69 2.41 4.30 -2.68
CA LEU A 69 1.07 4.03 -2.16
C LEU A 69 1.12 3.08 -0.96
N VAL A 70 1.96 2.04 -1.01
CA VAL A 70 2.21 1.13 0.11
C VAL A 70 2.76 1.91 1.31
N ALA A 71 3.79 2.73 1.11
CA ALA A 71 4.36 3.56 2.18
C ALA A 71 3.34 4.54 2.78
N ALA A 72 2.47 5.12 1.95
CA ALA A 72 1.39 5.98 2.43
C ALA A 72 0.39 5.21 3.31
N LEU A 73 -0.02 4.00 2.92
CA LEU A 73 -0.92 3.15 3.71
C LEU A 73 -0.26 2.64 5.00
N GLU A 74 1.04 2.35 4.99
CA GLU A 74 1.82 2.04 6.20
C GLU A 74 1.78 3.22 7.18
N ALA A 75 2.02 4.44 6.72
CA ALA A 75 1.98 5.65 7.55
C ALA A 75 0.59 5.91 8.15
N VAL A 76 -0.48 5.67 7.39
CA VAL A 76 -1.86 5.75 7.89
C VAL A 76 -2.11 4.68 8.96
N SER A 77 -1.62 3.46 8.76
CA SER A 77 -1.78 2.35 9.71
C SER A 77 -1.01 2.58 11.01
N GLU A 78 0.17 3.21 10.95
CA GLU A 78 0.96 3.58 12.13
C GLU A 78 0.28 4.70 12.95
N THR A 79 -0.35 5.65 12.26
CA THR A 79 -1.16 6.69 12.87
C THR A 79 -2.40 6.09 13.55
N HIS A 80 -3.18 5.32 12.79
CA HIS A 80 -4.37 4.63 13.27
C HIS A 80 -4.05 3.25 13.87
N ARG A 81 -3.10 3.18 14.81
CA ARG A 81 -2.70 1.91 15.43
C ARG A 81 -3.62 1.46 16.58
N PRO A 82 -3.75 0.15 16.82
CA PRO A 82 -4.46 -0.37 17.99
C PRO A 82 -3.72 -0.06 19.29
N VAL A 83 -4.45 0.28 20.34
CA VAL A 83 -3.94 0.45 21.70
C VAL A 83 -4.87 -0.28 22.66
N GLU A 84 -4.28 -1.13 23.51
CA GLU A 84 -5.00 -1.82 24.57
C GLU A 84 -5.27 -0.87 25.74
N ILE A 85 -6.54 -0.83 26.19
CA ILE A 85 -6.95 -0.11 27.39
C ILE A 85 -7.64 -1.04 28.39
N GLU A 86 -7.29 -0.90 29.67
CA GLU A 86 -8.00 -1.58 30.76
C GLU A 86 -9.27 -0.80 31.16
N PRO A 87 -10.38 -1.49 31.50
CA PRO A 87 -10.47 -2.94 31.71
C PRO A 87 -10.74 -3.85 30.49
N SER A 88 -11.06 -3.39 29.26
CA SER A 88 -11.50 -4.38 28.25
C SER A 88 -11.67 -3.92 26.79
N GLY A 89 -10.74 -3.19 26.17
CA GLY A 89 -10.86 -2.96 24.73
C GLY A 89 -9.61 -2.53 23.98
N THR A 90 -9.56 -2.89 22.70
CA THR A 90 -8.61 -2.33 21.75
C THR A 90 -9.25 -1.12 21.09
N ILE A 91 -8.66 0.06 21.29
CA ILE A 91 -9.11 1.31 20.68
C ILE A 91 -8.12 1.81 19.64
N CYS A 92 -8.56 2.70 18.77
CA CYS A 92 -7.67 3.39 17.84
C CYS A 92 -6.95 4.54 18.53
N HIS A 93 -5.61 4.55 18.45
CA HIS A 93 -4.75 5.59 19.01
C HIS A 93 -5.18 6.99 18.57
N GLU A 94 -5.31 7.21 17.25
CA GLU A 94 -5.56 8.52 16.67
C GLU A 94 -7.00 9.01 16.88
N CYS A 95 -7.98 8.10 16.78
CA CYS A 95 -9.39 8.49 16.85
C CYS A 95 -9.90 8.67 18.29
N SER A 96 -9.15 8.21 19.28
CA SER A 96 -9.53 8.28 20.68
C SER A 96 -8.87 9.46 21.37
N PHE A 97 -9.61 10.16 22.22
CA PHE A 97 -9.08 11.34 22.90
C PHE A 97 -8.08 10.95 23.99
N GLN A 98 -6.87 11.47 23.87
CA GLN A 98 -5.78 11.26 24.83
C GLN A 98 -5.55 12.54 25.65
N LEU A 99 -5.51 12.38 26.97
CA LEU A 99 -5.11 13.43 27.90
C LEU A 99 -3.59 13.65 27.83
N PRO A 100 -3.08 14.83 28.25
CA PRO A 100 -1.64 15.10 28.29
C PRO A 100 -0.81 14.11 29.14
N ASN A 101 -1.46 13.38 30.05
CA ASN A 101 -0.83 12.34 30.87
C ASN A 101 -0.79 10.95 30.20
N GLY A 102 -1.17 10.86 28.92
CA GLY A 102 -1.15 9.64 28.12
C GLY A 102 -2.38 8.75 28.29
N ARG A 103 -3.29 9.06 29.22
CA ARG A 103 -4.53 8.27 29.43
C ARG A 103 -5.60 8.62 28.41
N TYR A 104 -6.35 7.63 27.97
CA TYR A 104 -7.54 7.83 27.15
C TYR A 104 -8.74 8.18 28.02
N PHE A 105 -9.53 9.16 27.60
CA PHE A 105 -10.73 9.59 28.34
C PHE A 105 -11.80 10.16 27.40
N GLY A 106 -13.07 10.02 27.77
CA GLY A 106 -14.18 10.57 26.98
C GLY A 106 -14.42 9.79 25.70
N LYS A 107 -14.20 10.40 24.53
CA LYS A 107 -14.44 9.76 23.23
C LYS A 107 -13.39 8.69 22.96
N VAL A 108 -13.80 7.43 23.07
CA VAL A 108 -13.04 6.27 22.63
C VAL A 108 -13.62 5.74 21.32
N THR A 109 -12.75 5.37 20.39
CA THR A 109 -13.15 4.74 19.13
C THR A 109 -12.54 3.35 19.09
N GLU A 110 -13.38 2.33 18.98
CA GLU A 110 -12.93 0.94 18.88
C GLU A 110 -12.04 0.73 17.64
N TYR A 111 -11.07 -0.17 17.78
CA TYR A 111 -10.26 -0.65 16.66
C TYR A 111 -10.86 -1.95 16.10
N PRO A 112 -10.94 -2.13 14.76
CA PRO A 112 -10.55 -1.19 13.72
C PRO A 112 -11.53 -0.02 13.61
N CYS A 113 -10.97 1.20 13.56
CA CYS A 113 -11.76 2.42 13.41
C CYS A 113 -12.27 2.58 11.96
N PRO A 114 -13.22 3.50 11.68
CA PRO A 114 -13.80 3.65 10.34
C PRO A 114 -12.79 3.84 9.22
N THR A 115 -11.68 4.55 9.45
CA THR A 115 -10.60 4.71 8.46
C THR A 115 -9.95 3.37 8.10
N VAL A 116 -9.61 2.56 9.12
CA VAL A 116 -8.98 1.25 8.91
C VAL A 116 -9.95 0.31 8.22
N ARG A 117 -11.22 0.28 8.64
CA ARG A 117 -12.27 -0.53 7.97
C ARG A 117 -12.44 -0.13 6.50
N ALA A 118 -12.43 1.15 6.18
CA ALA A 118 -12.54 1.62 4.80
C ALA A 118 -11.37 1.13 3.94
N ILE A 119 -10.15 1.08 4.50
CA ILE A 119 -8.98 0.51 3.82
C ILE A 119 -9.14 -1.00 3.64
N GLU A 120 -9.63 -1.73 4.67
CA GLU A 120 -9.90 -3.17 4.57
C GLU A 120 -10.87 -3.48 3.43
N VAL A 121 -11.99 -2.75 3.35
CA VAL A 121 -12.98 -2.88 2.27
C VAL A 121 -12.36 -2.60 0.91
N ALA A 122 -11.61 -1.50 0.78
CA ALA A 122 -11.01 -1.09 -0.48
C ALA A 122 -9.98 -2.11 -1.01
N LEU A 123 -9.29 -2.81 -0.11
CA LEU A 123 -8.32 -3.86 -0.44
C LEU A 123 -8.98 -5.24 -0.67
N GLY A 124 -10.31 -5.34 -0.61
CA GLY A 124 -11.04 -6.59 -0.82
C GLY A 124 -11.15 -7.47 0.43
N GLY A 125 -10.92 -6.91 1.62
CA GLY A 125 -11.30 -7.54 2.87
C GLY A 125 -12.82 -7.49 3.02
N GLU A 126 -13.47 -8.65 3.03
CA GLU A 126 -14.86 -8.76 3.48
C GLU A 126 -14.99 -8.11 4.86
N THR A 127 -15.87 -7.12 4.98
CA THR A 127 -16.35 -6.67 6.29
C THR A 127 -17.21 -7.79 6.84
N ASP A 128 -16.69 -8.53 7.81
CA ASP A 128 -17.52 -9.40 8.63
C ASP A 128 -18.57 -8.52 9.34
N GLY A 129 -19.82 -8.59 8.88
CA GLY A 129 -21.02 -8.17 9.61
C GLY A 129 -21.80 -7.01 8.98
N GLU A 130 -22.99 -7.31 8.47
CA GLU A 130 -24.20 -7.31 9.32
C GLU A 130 -25.20 -8.40 8.89
#